data_AF-A0A9E3JNI4-F1
#
_entry.id   AF-A0A9E3JNI4-F1
#
_cell.length_a   1.000
_cell.length_b   1.000
_cell.length_c   1.000
_cell.angle_alpha   90.00
_cell.angle_beta   90.00
_cell.angle_gamma   90.00
#
_symmetry.space_group_name_H-M   'P 1'
#
loop_
_entity.id
_entity.type
_entity.pdbx_description
1 polymer ?
#
loop_
_entity_poly.entity_id
_entity_poly.type
_entity_poly.pdbx_seq_one_letter_code
_entity_poly.pdbx_strand_id
1 'polypeptide(L)'
;MIAPKPRHMLAAIGRDLIASDGGPAERRANALLRSLSGTARPPIALNHLYDVPDWLRLPRAALQALAQRAALLSMAPALAASIDGALLGAHARVAGEDAVDWAMARAARVPGGGLPPVEASRLTGRGSALMRMGLPAPLRDLVGPETETIDCPADLVKFCLAETVAGARAA
;
A
#
# COMPACT_ATOMS: atom_id res chain seq x y z
N MET A 1 -24.65 13.24 -3.62
CA MET A 1 -25.33 12.79 -2.38
C MET A 1 -24.84 11.38 -2.09
N ILE A 2 -23.97 11.19 -1.09
CA ILE A 2 -23.50 9.83 -0.72
C ILE A 2 -24.58 9.22 0.16
N ALA A 3 -25.13 8.08 -0.24
CA ALA A 3 -26.12 7.37 0.57
C ALA A 3 -25.48 6.97 1.92
N PRO A 4 -26.17 7.18 3.06
CA PRO A 4 -25.61 6.84 4.36
C PRO A 4 -25.40 5.32 4.46
N LYS A 5 -24.14 4.89 4.59
CA LYS A 5 -23.79 3.51 4.95
C LYS A 5 -24.49 3.13 6.27
N PRO A 6 -25.12 1.94 6.34
CA PRO A 6 -25.82 1.51 7.55
C PRO A 6 -24.82 1.24 8.70
N ARG A 7 -25.24 1.45 9.95
CA ARG A 7 -24.38 1.36 11.15
C ARG A 7 -23.63 0.01 11.26
N HIS A 8 -24.26 -1.09 10.86
CA HIS A 8 -23.63 -2.42 10.88
C HIS A 8 -22.44 -2.52 9.91
N MET A 9 -22.48 -1.81 8.78
CA MET A 9 -21.39 -1.76 7.80
C MET A 9 -20.21 -0.96 8.33
N LEU A 10 -20.47 0.17 8.98
CA LEU A 10 -19.42 0.95 9.66
C LEU A 10 -18.76 0.16 10.80
N ALA A 11 -19.56 -0.59 11.57
CA ALA A 11 -19.05 -1.48 12.60
C ALA A 11 -18.20 -2.63 12.02
N ALA A 12 -18.57 -3.17 10.86
CA ALA A 12 -17.76 -4.16 10.15
C ALA A 12 -16.41 -3.57 9.72
N ILE A 13 -16.40 -2.40 9.08
CA ILE A 13 -15.16 -1.70 8.70
C ILE A 13 -14.28 -1.45 9.91
N GLY A 14 -14.84 -0.95 11.01
CA GLY A 14 -14.09 -0.74 12.25
C GLY A 14 -13.46 -2.02 12.81
N ARG A 15 -14.19 -3.15 12.79
CA ARG A 15 -13.66 -4.45 13.23
C ARG A 15 -12.51 -4.94 12.35
N ASP A 16 -12.65 -4.83 11.02
CA ASP A 16 -11.61 -5.26 10.08
C ASP A 16 -10.32 -4.46 10.30
N LEU A 17 -10.44 -3.14 10.48
CA LEU A 17 -9.29 -2.27 10.73
C LEU A 17 -8.58 -2.59 12.05
N ILE A 18 -9.35 -2.89 13.10
CA ILE A 18 -8.81 -3.27 14.41
C ILE A 18 -8.11 -4.62 14.36
N ALA A 19 -8.64 -5.57 13.58
CA ALA A 19 -8.05 -6.91 13.41
C ALA A 19 -6.69 -6.86 12.70
N SER A 20 -6.52 -5.91 11.76
CA SER A 20 -5.26 -5.72 11.03
C SER A 20 -4.12 -5.12 11.85
N ASP A 21 -4.41 -4.56 13.04
CA ASP A 21 -3.45 -3.81 13.88
C ASP A 21 -2.88 -4.66 15.04
N GLY A 22 -3.10 -5.98 15.02
CA GLY A 22 -2.59 -6.93 16.02
C GLY A 22 -3.51 -7.09 17.24
N GLY A 23 -3.03 -7.77 18.29
CA GLY A 23 -3.80 -8.04 19.50
C GLY A 23 -4.08 -6.80 20.37
N PRO A 24 -5.05 -6.84 21.30
CA PRO A 24 -5.38 -5.70 22.17
C PRO A 24 -4.19 -5.16 22.99
N ALA A 25 -3.26 -6.02 23.37
CA ALA A 25 -2.06 -5.65 24.12
C ALA A 25 -1.01 -4.99 23.23
N GLU A 26 -0.76 -5.57 22.05
CA GLU A 26 0.16 -5.01 21.04
C GLU A 26 -0.28 -3.63 20.58
N ARG A 27 -1.58 -3.43 20.33
CA ARG A 27 -2.14 -2.11 19.97
C ARG A 27 -1.86 -1.06 21.04
N ARG A 28 -2.04 -1.41 22.31
CA ARG A 28 -1.76 -0.50 23.43
C ARG A 28 -0.27 -0.20 23.57
N ALA A 29 0.59 -1.23 23.43
CA ALA A 29 2.03 -1.06 23.46
C ALA A 29 2.52 -0.14 22.33
N ASN A 30 2.05 -0.37 21.09
CA ASN A 30 2.38 0.46 19.94
C ASN A 30 1.88 1.89 20.09
N ALA A 31 0.65 2.09 20.59
CA ALA A 31 0.12 3.42 20.86
C ALA A 31 0.95 4.18 21.91
N LEU A 32 1.40 3.48 22.97
CA LEU A 32 2.27 4.05 23.99
C LEU A 32 3.64 4.43 23.40
N LEU A 33 4.29 3.54 22.66
CA LEU A 33 5.58 3.80 22.01
C LEU A 33 5.51 5.00 21.05
N ARG A 34 4.41 5.14 20.30
CA ARG A 34 4.18 6.30 19.43
C ARG A 34 3.98 7.60 20.22
N SER A 35 3.22 7.54 21.31
CA SER A 35 3.03 8.69 22.19
C SER A 35 4.37 9.17 22.77
N LEU A 36 5.18 8.23 23.28
CA LEU A 36 6.50 8.53 23.86
C LEU A 36 7.50 9.07 22.83
N SER A 37 7.37 8.69 21.56
CA SER A 37 8.20 9.19 20.46
C SER A 37 7.65 10.47 19.80
N GLY A 38 6.54 11.03 20.29
CA GLY A 38 5.91 12.20 19.69
C GLY A 38 5.24 11.94 18.33
N THR A 39 5.07 10.67 17.94
CA THR A 39 4.47 10.23 16.67
C THR A 39 3.03 9.73 16.88
N ALA A 40 2.32 10.33 17.83
CA ALA A 40 0.96 9.95 18.16
C ALA A 40 0.04 10.08 16.94
N ARG A 41 -0.70 9.02 16.67
CA ARG A 41 -1.58 8.94 15.50
C ARG A 41 -2.81 9.86 15.68
N PRO A 42 -3.21 10.65 14.66
CA PRO A 42 -4.45 11.40 14.72
C PRO A 42 -5.66 10.44 14.84
N PRO A 43 -6.65 10.76 15.68
CA PRO A 43 -7.80 9.88 15.89
C PRO A 43 -8.60 9.69 14.60
N ILE A 44 -8.96 8.45 14.29
CA ILE A 44 -9.87 8.15 13.18
C ILE A 44 -11.30 8.43 13.64
N ALA A 45 -11.83 9.59 13.26
CA ALA A 45 -13.24 9.89 13.44
C ALA A 45 -14.16 9.00 12.56
N LEU A 46 -15.42 8.83 12.99
CA LEU A 46 -16.39 7.92 12.37
C LEU A 46 -16.72 8.29 10.91
N ASN A 47 -16.64 9.58 10.56
CA ASN A 47 -16.80 10.07 9.19
C ASN A 47 -15.70 9.53 8.25
N HIS A 48 -14.48 9.30 8.73
CA HIS A 48 -13.40 8.74 7.91
C HIS A 48 -13.65 7.29 7.50
N LEU A 49 -14.51 6.55 8.23
CA LEU A 49 -14.88 5.17 7.87
C LEU A 49 -15.66 5.09 6.56
N TYR A 50 -16.26 6.20 6.11
CA TYR A 50 -16.91 6.27 4.81
C TYR A 50 -15.90 6.23 3.66
N ASP A 51 -14.72 6.81 3.88
CA ASP A 51 -13.66 6.97 2.88
C ASP A 51 -12.65 5.82 2.89
N VAL A 52 -12.82 4.82 3.77
CA VAL A 52 -11.95 3.64 3.81
C VAL A 52 -12.17 2.83 2.53
N PRO A 53 -11.14 2.68 1.67
CA PRO A 53 -11.26 1.86 0.48
C PRO A 53 -11.21 0.38 0.85
N ASP A 54 -11.87 -0.47 0.05
CA ASP A 54 -12.00 -1.91 0.35
C ASP A 54 -10.66 -2.62 0.52
N TRP A 55 -9.66 -2.24 -0.28
CA TRP A 55 -8.33 -2.84 -0.20
C TRP A 55 -7.64 -2.57 1.14
N LEU A 56 -8.00 -1.50 1.86
CA LEU A 56 -7.42 -1.18 3.18
C LEU A 56 -7.94 -2.10 4.29
N ARG A 57 -9.02 -2.83 4.02
CA ARG A 57 -9.63 -3.80 4.94
C ARG A 57 -9.04 -5.20 4.78
N LEU A 58 -8.12 -5.39 3.82
CA LEU A 58 -7.47 -6.67 3.60
C LEU A 58 -6.57 -7.06 4.79
N PRO A 59 -6.33 -8.36 5.01
CA PRO A 59 -5.34 -8.82 5.98
C PRO A 59 -3.95 -8.24 5.72
N ARG A 60 -3.13 -8.11 6.77
CA ARG A 60 -1.79 -7.49 6.69
C ARG A 60 -0.90 -8.08 5.59
N ALA A 61 -0.91 -9.40 5.43
CA ALA A 61 -0.13 -10.09 4.40
C ALA A 61 -0.60 -9.71 2.98
N ALA A 62 -1.92 -9.59 2.76
CA ALA A 62 -2.47 -9.16 1.48
C ALA A 62 -2.18 -7.68 1.20
N LEU A 63 -2.22 -6.81 2.23
CA LEU A 63 -1.76 -5.42 2.10
C LEU A 63 -0.28 -5.33 1.72
N GLN A 64 0.56 -6.20 2.28
CA GLN A 64 1.98 -6.26 1.94
C GLN A 64 2.21 -6.70 0.48
N ALA A 65 1.49 -7.73 0.02
CA ALA A 65 1.55 -8.16 -1.37
C ALA A 65 1.07 -7.05 -2.33
N LEU A 66 0.01 -6.32 -1.95
CA LEU A 66 -0.49 -5.16 -2.70
C LEU A 66 0.58 -4.05 -2.75
N ALA A 67 1.25 -3.75 -1.64
CA ALA A 67 2.33 -2.78 -1.58
C ALA A 67 3.49 -3.20 -2.51
N GLN A 68 3.94 -4.45 -2.45
CA GLN A 68 5.01 -4.94 -3.31
C GLN A 68 4.65 -4.82 -4.80
N ARG A 69 3.42 -5.18 -5.19
CA ARG A 69 2.92 -4.99 -6.56
C ARG A 69 2.91 -3.51 -6.97
N ALA A 70 2.45 -2.61 -6.10
CA ALA A 70 2.46 -1.17 -6.38
C ALA A 70 3.90 -0.63 -6.56
N ALA A 71 4.86 -1.11 -5.76
CA ALA A 71 6.26 -0.75 -5.90
C ALA A 71 6.83 -1.24 -7.24
N LEU A 72 6.61 -2.50 -7.60
CA LEU A 72 7.04 -3.06 -8.88
C LEU A 72 6.46 -2.28 -10.05
N LEU A 73 5.16 -1.96 -10.01
CA LEU A 73 4.51 -1.17 -11.06
C LEU A 73 5.12 0.23 -11.19
N SER A 74 5.47 0.87 -10.06
CA SER A 74 6.08 2.20 -10.09
C SER A 74 7.42 2.23 -10.80
N MET A 75 8.15 1.11 -10.84
CA MET A 75 9.44 0.99 -11.52
C MET A 75 9.39 0.06 -12.75
N ALA A 76 8.19 -0.30 -13.22
CA ALA A 76 8.00 -1.27 -14.29
C ALA A 76 8.76 -0.94 -15.59
N PRO A 77 8.91 0.33 -16.02
CA PRO A 77 9.71 0.66 -17.19
C PRO A 77 11.18 0.27 -17.03
N ALA A 78 11.75 0.50 -15.84
CA ALA A 78 13.12 0.10 -15.54
C ALA A 78 13.28 -1.43 -15.49
N LEU A 79 12.29 -2.13 -14.95
CA LEU A 79 12.29 -3.61 -14.92
C LEU A 79 12.20 -4.20 -16.33
N ALA A 80 11.33 -3.66 -17.19
CA ALA A 80 11.16 -4.12 -18.57
C ALA A 80 12.39 -3.88 -19.45
N ALA A 81 13.18 -2.85 -19.14
CA ALA A 81 14.44 -2.56 -19.82
C ALA A 81 15.66 -3.30 -19.22
N SER A 82 15.49 -3.97 -18.07
CA SER A 82 16.59 -4.62 -17.36
C SER A 82 16.95 -5.96 -18.01
N ILE A 83 18.26 -6.17 -18.19
CA ILE A 83 18.85 -7.46 -18.54
C ILE A 83 19.50 -8.15 -17.32
N ASP A 84 19.44 -7.51 -16.15
CA ASP A 84 19.99 -8.04 -14.91
C ASP A 84 19.05 -9.09 -14.30
N GLY A 85 19.30 -10.35 -14.63
CA GLY A 85 18.55 -11.49 -14.10
C GLY A 85 18.69 -11.66 -12.58
N ALA A 86 19.78 -11.18 -11.96
CA ALA A 86 19.94 -11.25 -10.51
C ALA A 86 19.02 -10.25 -9.80
N LEU A 87 18.88 -9.04 -10.34
CA LEU A 87 17.92 -8.04 -9.86
C LEU A 87 16.48 -8.55 -10.01
N LEU A 88 16.11 -9.05 -11.19
CA LEU A 88 14.77 -9.59 -11.44
C LEU A 88 14.46 -10.79 -10.53
N GLY A 89 15.41 -11.72 -10.39
CA GLY A 89 15.28 -12.85 -9.47
C GLY A 89 15.18 -12.44 -8.00
N ALA A 90 15.86 -11.37 -7.58
CA ALA A 90 15.71 -10.82 -6.23
C ALA A 90 14.30 -10.27 -5.98
N HIS A 91 13.72 -9.54 -6.95
CA HIS A 91 12.34 -9.06 -6.86
C HIS A 91 11.32 -10.19 -6.87
N ALA A 92 11.49 -11.18 -7.76
CA ALA A 92 10.63 -12.35 -7.85
C ALA A 92 10.60 -13.16 -6.54
N ARG A 93 11.74 -13.34 -5.85
CA ARG A 93 11.77 -14.02 -4.55
C ARG A 93 10.97 -13.31 -3.46
N VAL A 94 10.82 -11.99 -3.54
CA VAL A 94 10.11 -11.20 -2.52
C VAL A 94 8.63 -11.01 -2.84
N ALA A 95 8.28 -10.83 -4.11
CA ALA A 95 6.93 -10.46 -4.54
C ALA A 95 6.21 -11.54 -5.37
N GLY A 96 6.92 -12.59 -5.78
CA GLY A 96 6.47 -13.60 -6.74
C GLY A 96 6.81 -13.25 -8.20
N GLU A 97 7.10 -14.27 -9.01
CA GLU A 97 7.40 -14.12 -10.45
C GLU A 97 6.22 -13.48 -11.18
N ASP A 98 4.99 -13.95 -10.95
CA ASP A 98 3.77 -13.40 -11.53
C ASP A 98 3.61 -11.89 -11.29
N ALA A 99 4.06 -11.39 -10.13
CA ALA A 99 3.97 -9.96 -9.82
C ALA A 99 4.97 -9.12 -10.63
N VAL A 100 6.16 -9.69 -10.89
CA VAL A 100 7.18 -9.05 -11.73
C VAL A 100 6.72 -9.02 -13.18
N ASP A 101 6.25 -10.15 -13.70
CA ASP A 101 5.73 -10.25 -15.07
C ASP A 101 4.52 -9.34 -15.29
N TRP A 102 3.60 -9.32 -14.33
CA TRP A 102 2.44 -8.43 -14.34
C TRP A 102 2.82 -6.95 -14.42
N ALA A 103 3.88 -6.55 -13.70
CA ALA A 103 4.38 -5.18 -13.72
C ALA A 103 5.06 -4.85 -15.05
N MET A 104 5.95 -5.73 -15.53
CA MET A 104 6.65 -5.57 -16.81
C MET A 104 5.68 -5.46 -17.99
N ALA A 105 4.62 -6.28 -18.01
CA ALA A 105 3.56 -6.21 -19.03
C ALA A 105 2.83 -4.85 -19.08
N ARG A 106 2.91 -4.04 -18.02
CA ARG A 106 2.28 -2.70 -17.92
C ARG A 106 3.25 -1.56 -18.12
N ALA A 107 4.55 -1.82 -18.31
CA ALA A 107 5.60 -0.81 -18.39
C ALA A 107 5.27 0.35 -19.34
N ALA A 108 4.77 0.05 -20.54
CA ALA A 108 4.45 1.07 -21.55
C ALA A 108 3.34 2.05 -21.15
N ARG A 109 2.53 1.73 -20.12
CA ARG A 109 1.41 2.57 -19.66
C ARG A 109 1.78 3.41 -18.43
N VAL A 110 2.97 3.22 -17.87
CA VAL A 110 3.39 3.87 -16.63
C VAL A 110 3.70 5.34 -16.90
N PRO A 111 3.04 6.29 -16.22
CA PRO A 111 3.28 7.71 -16.41
C PRO A 111 4.73 8.11 -16.09
N GLY A 112 5.26 9.08 -16.85
CA GLY A 112 6.55 9.72 -16.55
C GLY A 112 7.78 8.79 -16.57
N GLY A 113 7.67 7.57 -17.11
CA GLY A 113 8.75 6.59 -17.08
C GLY A 113 8.94 5.87 -15.74
N GLY A 114 8.04 6.11 -14.77
CA GLY A 114 8.11 5.50 -13.45
C GLY A 114 9.17 6.13 -12.52
N LEU A 115 9.45 5.44 -11.42
CA LEU A 115 10.47 5.77 -10.44
C LEU A 115 11.74 4.95 -10.67
N PRO A 116 12.91 5.44 -10.21
CA PRO A 116 14.15 4.66 -10.22
C PRO A 116 13.99 3.32 -9.50
N PRO A 117 14.64 2.24 -9.94
CA PRO A 117 14.56 0.94 -9.27
C PRO A 117 15.10 1.03 -7.84
N VAL A 118 14.60 0.16 -6.95
CA VAL A 118 15.12 -0.03 -5.59
C VAL A 118 15.43 -1.51 -5.37
N GLU A 119 16.22 -1.81 -4.34
CA GLU A 119 16.46 -3.19 -3.94
C GLU A 119 15.18 -3.92 -3.52
N ALA A 120 15.16 -5.24 -3.67
CA ALA A 120 14.00 -6.07 -3.33
C ALA A 120 13.57 -5.94 -1.85
N SER A 121 14.52 -5.71 -0.94
CA SER A 121 14.28 -5.46 0.49
C SER A 121 13.43 -4.22 0.77
N ARG A 122 13.42 -3.25 -0.16
CA ARG A 122 12.71 -1.97 -0.03
C ARG A 122 11.34 -1.95 -0.70
N LEU A 123 10.95 -3.01 -1.42
CA LEU A 123 9.69 -3.06 -2.17
C LEU A 123 8.47 -2.74 -1.30
N THR A 124 8.37 -3.40 -0.13
CA THR A 124 7.23 -3.19 0.77
C THR A 124 7.17 -1.75 1.29
N GLY A 125 8.33 -1.15 1.60
CA GLY A 125 8.45 0.23 2.07
C GLY A 125 7.96 1.24 1.03
N ARG A 126 8.51 1.16 -0.19
CA ARG A 126 8.12 2.01 -1.31
C ARG A 126 6.64 1.85 -1.67
N GLY A 127 6.16 0.62 -1.73
CA GLY A 127 4.76 0.32 -2.03
C GLY A 127 3.81 0.92 -1.01
N SER A 128 4.14 0.76 0.28
CA SER A 128 3.37 1.34 1.37
C SER A 128 3.37 2.87 1.31
N ALA A 129 4.50 3.49 0.96
CA ALA A 129 4.59 4.93 0.78
C ALA A 129 3.68 5.42 -0.36
N LEU A 130 3.68 4.77 -1.53
CA LEU A 130 2.77 5.07 -2.64
C LEU A 130 1.30 4.96 -2.23
N MET A 131 0.96 3.88 -1.52
CA MET A 131 -0.40 3.65 -1.03
C MET A 131 -0.85 4.71 -0.03
N ARG A 132 0.04 5.16 0.88
CA ARG A 132 -0.25 6.26 1.81
C ARG A 132 -0.51 7.59 1.10
N MET A 133 0.21 7.88 0.01
CA MET A 133 0.02 9.12 -0.76
C MET A 133 -1.39 9.23 -1.38
N GLY A 134 -2.03 8.10 -1.70
CA GLY A 134 -3.41 8.08 -2.19
C GLY A 134 -4.50 8.08 -1.12
N LEU A 135 -4.13 8.10 0.17
CA LEU A 135 -5.08 8.12 1.29
C LEU A 135 -5.18 9.50 1.94
N PRO A 136 -6.39 9.85 2.46
CA PRO A 136 -6.55 10.94 3.41
C PRO A 136 -5.62 10.74 4.62
N ALA A 137 -5.07 11.84 5.17
CA ALA A 137 -4.09 11.81 6.25
C ALA A 137 -4.47 10.89 7.44
N PRO A 138 -5.71 10.85 7.94
CA PRO A 138 -6.10 9.98 9.07
C PRO A 138 -5.98 8.47 8.78
N LEU A 139 -6.04 8.08 7.50
CA LEU A 139 -6.03 6.68 7.06
C LEU A 139 -4.64 6.16 6.70
N ARG A 140 -3.65 7.03 6.52
CA ARG A 140 -2.31 6.65 6.03
C ARG A 140 -1.63 5.60 6.90
N ASP A 141 -1.71 5.75 8.21
CA ASP A 141 -1.09 4.84 9.18
C ASP A 141 -1.67 3.40 9.16
N LEU A 142 -2.83 3.18 8.54
CA LEU A 142 -3.41 1.83 8.38
C LEU A 142 -2.64 0.96 7.40
N VAL A 143 -1.87 1.58 6.48
CA VAL A 143 -1.02 0.85 5.52
C VAL A 143 0.25 0.33 6.22
N GLY A 144 0.51 0.74 7.46
CA GLY A 144 1.68 0.35 8.24
C GLY A 144 2.60 1.52 8.55
N PRO A 145 3.67 1.28 9.33
CA PRO A 145 4.56 2.35 9.80
C PRO A 145 5.20 3.09 8.62
N GLU A 146 5.42 4.39 8.79
CA GLU A 146 6.14 5.22 7.84
C GLU A 146 7.63 4.88 7.91
N THR A 147 8.10 4.11 6.94
CA THR A 147 9.51 3.67 6.84
C THR A 147 10.27 4.37 5.73
N GLU A 148 9.56 5.05 4.83
CA GLU A 148 10.13 5.63 3.63
C GLU A 148 9.30 6.82 3.15
N THR A 149 9.99 7.92 2.88
CA THR A 149 9.45 9.11 2.20
C THR A 149 9.86 9.03 0.74
N ILE A 150 8.89 9.13 -0.16
CA ILE A 150 9.15 9.15 -1.60
C ILE A 150 8.60 10.45 -2.18
N ASP A 151 9.36 11.05 -3.08
CA ASP A 151 8.83 12.08 -3.97
C ASP A 151 8.28 11.37 -5.21
N CYS A 152 6.97 11.45 -5.40
CA CYS A 152 6.27 10.73 -6.47
C CYS A 152 5.19 11.62 -7.10
N PRO A 153 5.21 11.78 -8.44
CA PRO A 153 4.17 12.50 -9.16
C PRO A 153 2.76 11.96 -8.87
N ALA A 154 1.79 12.85 -8.72
CA ALA A 154 0.44 12.49 -8.31
C ALA A 154 -0.30 11.60 -9.34
N ASP A 155 0.01 11.75 -10.62
CA ASP A 155 -0.48 10.90 -11.71
C ASP A 155 0.07 9.47 -11.60
N LEU A 156 1.36 9.32 -11.29
CA LEU A 156 1.97 8.01 -11.05
C LEU A 156 1.38 7.33 -9.81
N VAL A 157 1.18 8.05 -8.71
CA VAL A 157 0.49 7.53 -7.52
C VAL A 157 -0.90 7.01 -7.87
N LYS A 158 -1.71 7.82 -8.57
CA LYS A 158 -3.07 7.45 -8.98
C LYS A 158 -3.06 6.22 -9.88
N PHE A 159 -2.16 6.18 -10.87
CA PHE A 159 -2.01 5.04 -11.77
C PHE A 159 -1.64 3.77 -11.01
N CYS A 160 -0.59 3.81 -10.19
CA CYS A 160 -0.13 2.66 -9.43
C CYS A 160 -1.23 2.11 -8.52
N LEU A 161 -1.96 2.98 -7.82
CA LEU A 161 -3.04 2.54 -6.94
C LEU A 161 -4.21 1.92 -7.70
N ALA A 162 -4.68 2.58 -8.76
CA ALA A 162 -5.82 2.08 -9.54
C ALA A 162 -5.51 0.71 -10.15
N GLU A 163 -4.34 0.57 -10.78
CA GLU A 163 -3.93 -0.66 -11.45
C GLU A 163 -3.66 -1.80 -10.48
N THR A 164 -3.00 -1.52 -9.35
CA THR A 164 -2.68 -2.56 -8.37
C THR A 164 -3.95 -3.09 -7.71
N VAL A 165 -4.90 -2.21 -7.37
CA VAL A 165 -6.19 -2.61 -6.79
C VAL A 165 -7.05 -3.36 -7.80
N ALA A 166 -7.05 -2.93 -9.07
CA ALA A 166 -7.75 -3.65 -10.14
C ALA A 166 -7.15 -5.05 -10.38
N GLY A 167 -5.82 -5.13 -10.44
CA GLY A 167 -5.09 -6.40 -10.62
C GLY A 167 -5.27 -7.38 -9.46
N ALA A 168 -5.43 -6.89 -8.23
CA ALA A 168 -5.73 -7.73 -7.07
C ALA A 168 -7.17 -8.27 -7.05
N ARG A 169 -8.10 -7.67 -7.81
CA ARG A 169 -9.49 -8.14 -7.93
C ARG A 169 -9.69 -9.17 -9.05
N ALA A 170 -8.74 -9.23 -9.99
CA ALA A 170 -8.81 -10.09 -11.18
C ALA A 170 -8.03 -11.41 -11.04
N ALA A 171 -7.28 -11.57 -9.95
CA ALA A 171 -6.53 -12.76 -9.58
C ALA A 171 -7.28 -13.53 -8.49
#